data_AF-A0A923BEN8-F1
#
_entry.id   AF-A0A923BEN8-F1
#
_cell.length_a   1.000
_cell.length_b   1.000
_cell.length_c   1.000
_cell.angle_alpha   90.00
_cell.angle_beta   90.00
_cell.angle_gamma   90.00
#
_symmetry.space_group_name_H-M   'P 1'
#
loop_
_entity.id
_entity.type
_entity.pdbx_description
1 polymer ?
#
loop_
_entity_poly.entity_id
_entity_poly.type
_entity_poly.pdbx_seq_one_letter_code
_entity_poly.pdbx_strand_id
1 'polypeptide(L)'
;PNSLGGGCPFQAGRMGFMSFPERISEDKVRGKPELFADHYSQARLFWQSQTPAEQNHIVNAFRFELTRVQTPAVRIRTLALLANVDAVLVARVAEGLGLEVPEPLPLATDAPIPTYPPSPALSLLSRPGQVGIKGRRVAVLVASGVDDKAVKKQYASLLKDGAVPRMVGNMLGKVTAVDGDPIDVEISVEAGPSVMYDGVIVPDGAAAAEALAKNAQVLEFLREQYRHGKPILAYGSGSDLLTKAMIPQKLPDGSADPGLILGDPANADAALDAFKTALSAHRVFARETDPPSV
;
A
#
# COMPACT_ATOMS: atom_id res chain seq x y z
N PRO A 1 -48.63 30.85 12.17
CA PRO A 1 -48.92 31.67 13.38
C PRO A 1 -50.08 31.02 14.16
N ASN A 2 -50.05 31.00 15.49
CA ASN A 2 -51.12 30.41 16.33
C ASN A 2 -51.40 31.32 17.54
N SER A 3 -52.67 31.47 17.92
CA SER A 3 -53.07 32.29 19.08
C SER A 3 -53.14 31.49 20.38
N LEU A 4 -53.43 30.19 20.32
CA LEU A 4 -53.59 29.31 21.49
C LEU A 4 -52.28 29.08 22.26
N GLY A 5 -51.14 29.11 21.58
CA GLY A 5 -49.80 29.03 22.18
C GLY A 5 -49.06 30.37 22.21
N GLY A 6 -49.77 31.50 22.10
CA GLY A 6 -49.17 32.83 22.13
C GLY A 6 -48.17 33.12 21.00
N GLY A 7 -48.24 32.38 19.89
CA GLY A 7 -47.30 32.48 18.78
C GLY A 7 -45.97 31.73 19.00
N CYS A 8 -45.82 31.02 20.12
CA CYS A 8 -44.67 30.19 20.39
C CYS A 8 -44.71 28.86 19.61
N PRO A 9 -43.53 28.32 19.21
CA PRO A 9 -42.23 29.00 19.23
C PRO A 9 -42.14 30.10 18.16
N PHE A 10 -41.48 31.20 18.51
CA PHE A 10 -41.29 32.32 17.58
C PHE A 10 -40.20 32.03 16.54
N GLN A 11 -40.31 32.67 15.37
CA GLN A 11 -39.18 32.76 14.45
C GLN A 11 -38.01 33.46 15.14
N ALA A 12 -36.80 32.93 14.97
CA ALA A 12 -35.59 33.46 15.61
C ALA A 12 -35.12 34.82 15.04
N GLY A 13 -35.84 35.40 14.07
CA GLY A 13 -35.48 36.66 13.43
C GLY A 13 -34.07 36.60 12.83
N ARG A 14 -33.25 37.63 13.10
CA ARG A 14 -31.86 37.71 12.63
C ARG A 14 -30.91 36.69 13.27
N MET A 15 -31.33 36.02 14.35
CA MET A 15 -30.57 34.94 14.99
C MET A 15 -30.87 33.57 14.36
N GLY A 16 -31.88 33.49 13.49
CA GLY A 16 -32.18 32.28 12.71
C GLY A 16 -31.25 32.12 11.51
N PHE A 17 -31.29 30.94 10.89
CA PHE A 17 -30.65 30.72 9.61
C PHE A 17 -31.15 31.73 8.57
N MET A 18 -30.23 32.35 7.84
CA MET A 18 -30.53 33.23 6.71
C MET A 18 -29.74 32.77 5.49
N SER A 19 -30.43 32.54 4.38
CA SER A 19 -29.77 32.26 3.10
C SER A 19 -28.97 33.48 2.65
N PHE A 20 -27.78 33.24 2.11
CA PHE A 20 -27.03 34.27 1.40
C PHE A 20 -27.85 34.72 0.18
N PRO A 21 -28.08 36.03 -0.03
CA PRO A 21 -28.88 36.54 -1.15
C PRO A 21 -28.06 36.53 -2.44
N GLU A 22 -27.73 35.33 -2.94
CA GLU A 22 -27.04 35.13 -4.20
C GLU A 22 -27.88 35.68 -5.36
N ARG A 23 -27.24 36.44 -6.26
CA ARG A 23 -27.92 36.96 -7.45
C ARG A 23 -28.01 35.86 -8.51
N ILE A 24 -29.23 35.45 -8.82
CA ILE A 24 -29.52 34.44 -9.83
C ILE A 24 -30.02 35.14 -11.11
N SER A 25 -29.43 34.81 -12.26
CA SER A 25 -29.87 35.25 -13.58
C SER A 25 -29.77 34.07 -14.54
N GLU A 26 -30.87 33.34 -14.73
CA GLU A 26 -30.90 32.07 -15.47
C GLU A 26 -32.24 31.84 -16.17
N ASP A 27 -32.22 30.99 -17.20
CA ASP A 27 -33.40 30.44 -17.84
C ASP A 27 -33.76 29.06 -17.25
N LYS A 28 -35.05 28.74 -17.16
CA LYS A 28 -35.51 27.41 -16.69
C LYS A 28 -35.31 26.35 -17.78
N VAL A 29 -34.15 25.71 -17.77
CA VAL A 29 -33.77 24.68 -18.75
C VAL A 29 -33.34 23.38 -18.06
N ARG A 30 -33.38 22.27 -18.81
CA ARG A 30 -32.68 21.02 -18.45
C ARG A 30 -31.44 20.90 -19.35
N GLY A 31 -30.38 21.61 -18.99
CA GLY A 31 -29.12 21.66 -19.74
C GLY A 31 -27.93 21.41 -18.82
N LYS A 32 -26.76 21.12 -19.43
CA LYS A 32 -25.47 21.09 -18.74
C LYS A 32 -24.69 22.34 -19.15
N PRO A 33 -24.14 23.12 -18.21
CA PRO A 33 -23.31 24.26 -18.56
C PRO A 33 -22.09 23.82 -19.37
N GLU A 34 -21.67 24.62 -20.35
CA GLU A 34 -20.58 24.25 -21.28
C GLU A 34 -19.26 23.96 -20.57
N LEU A 35 -18.97 24.65 -19.47
CA LEU A 35 -17.76 24.43 -18.66
C LEU A 35 -17.71 23.03 -18.00
N PHE A 36 -18.83 22.31 -17.95
CA PHE A 36 -18.89 20.94 -17.44
C PHE A 36 -18.57 19.89 -18.51
N ALA A 37 -18.38 20.29 -19.77
CA ALA A 37 -18.11 19.37 -20.89
C ALA A 37 -16.64 18.91 -20.98
N ASP A 38 -15.75 19.46 -20.13
CA ASP A 38 -14.40 18.93 -19.95
C ASP A 38 -14.42 17.73 -18.99
N HIS A 39 -14.13 16.57 -19.55
CA HIS A 39 -14.14 15.30 -18.82
C HIS A 39 -12.75 14.69 -18.61
N TYR A 40 -11.68 15.29 -19.15
CA TYR A 40 -10.38 14.63 -19.27
C TYR A 40 -9.21 15.40 -18.65
N SER A 41 -9.28 16.73 -18.55
CA SER A 41 -8.16 17.53 -18.06
C SER A 41 -7.75 17.17 -16.62
N GLN A 42 -8.73 16.95 -15.74
CA GLN A 42 -8.48 16.59 -14.34
C GLN A 42 -8.01 15.13 -14.20
N ALA A 43 -8.48 14.23 -15.06
CA ALA A 43 -7.99 12.85 -15.10
C ALA A 43 -6.51 12.82 -15.53
N ARG A 44 -6.14 13.64 -16.52
CA ARG A 44 -4.75 13.81 -16.95
C ARG A 44 -3.89 14.43 -15.85
N LEU A 45 -4.38 15.49 -15.20
CA LEU A 45 -3.73 16.10 -14.04
C LEU A 45 -3.46 15.05 -12.96
N PHE A 46 -4.46 14.25 -12.61
CA PHE A 46 -4.30 13.20 -11.61
C PHE A 46 -3.22 12.20 -12.02
N TRP A 47 -3.29 11.63 -13.23
CA TRP A 47 -2.31 10.67 -13.75
C TRP A 47 -0.87 11.22 -13.74
N GLN A 48 -0.67 12.45 -14.24
CA GLN A 48 0.65 13.07 -14.34
C GLN A 48 1.21 13.51 -12.99
N SER A 49 0.37 13.57 -11.96
CA SER A 49 0.77 13.87 -10.58
C SER A 49 1.26 12.65 -9.80
N GLN A 50 1.04 11.44 -10.33
CA GLN A 50 1.39 10.19 -9.66
C GLN A 50 2.88 9.87 -9.81
N THR A 51 3.46 9.26 -8.78
CA THR A 51 4.80 8.67 -8.88
C THR A 51 4.79 7.47 -9.83
N PRO A 52 5.97 7.00 -10.31
CA PRO A 52 6.03 5.82 -11.17
C PRO A 52 5.35 4.57 -10.59
N ALA A 53 5.47 4.34 -9.27
CA ALA A 53 4.81 3.21 -8.60
C ALA A 53 3.28 3.35 -8.63
N GLU A 54 2.75 4.53 -8.29
CA GLU A 54 1.31 4.80 -8.35
C GLU A 54 0.77 4.71 -9.78
N GLN A 55 1.53 5.17 -10.78
CA GLN A 55 1.18 4.99 -12.19
C GLN A 55 1.13 3.52 -12.60
N ASN A 56 2.09 2.71 -12.16
CA ASN A 56 2.07 1.26 -12.38
C ASN A 56 0.83 0.62 -11.74
N HIS A 57 0.47 1.02 -10.53
CA HIS A 57 -0.73 0.50 -9.84
C HIS A 57 -2.02 0.88 -10.56
N ILE A 58 -2.13 2.11 -11.08
CA ILE A 58 -3.29 2.54 -11.88
C ILE A 58 -3.40 1.69 -13.16
N VAL A 59 -2.30 1.50 -13.88
CA VAL A 59 -2.26 0.65 -15.08
C VAL A 59 -2.69 -0.78 -14.74
N ASN A 60 -2.11 -1.36 -13.68
CA ASN A 60 -2.41 -2.71 -13.24
C ASN A 60 -3.87 -2.87 -12.80
N ALA A 61 -4.44 -1.87 -12.14
CA ALA A 61 -5.86 -1.85 -11.77
C ALA A 61 -6.77 -1.85 -13.00
N PHE A 62 -6.51 -0.98 -14.00
CA PHE A 62 -7.28 -0.98 -15.25
C PHE A 62 -7.18 -2.31 -15.97
N ARG A 63 -5.97 -2.90 -16.06
CA ARG A 63 -5.78 -4.22 -16.68
C ARG A 63 -6.53 -5.31 -15.94
N PHE A 64 -6.42 -5.35 -14.61
CA PHE A 64 -7.09 -6.33 -13.78
C PHE A 64 -8.61 -6.28 -13.95
N GLU A 65 -9.20 -5.08 -13.86
CA GLU A 65 -10.65 -4.92 -13.99
C GLU A 65 -11.14 -5.19 -15.42
N LEU A 66 -10.45 -4.67 -16.44
CA LEU A 66 -10.86 -4.88 -17.84
C LEU A 66 -10.68 -6.32 -18.31
N THR A 67 -9.73 -7.07 -17.75
CA THR A 67 -9.58 -8.50 -18.04
C THR A 67 -10.82 -9.30 -17.63
N ARG A 68 -11.53 -8.85 -16.59
CA ARG A 68 -12.76 -9.49 -16.11
C ARG A 68 -13.99 -9.14 -16.96
N VAL A 69 -13.91 -8.10 -17.79
CA VAL A 69 -15.00 -7.66 -18.67
C VAL A 69 -15.06 -8.54 -19.92
N GLN A 70 -16.12 -9.35 -20.00
CA GLN A 70 -16.31 -10.31 -21.09
C GLN A 70 -16.66 -9.65 -22.43
N THR A 71 -17.27 -8.47 -22.42
CA THR A 71 -17.72 -7.78 -23.65
C THR A 71 -16.58 -6.97 -24.28
N PRO A 72 -16.03 -7.36 -25.46
CA PRO A 72 -14.86 -6.70 -26.04
C PRO A 72 -15.10 -5.22 -26.35
N ALA A 73 -16.28 -4.87 -26.84
CA ALA A 73 -16.63 -3.48 -27.15
C ALA A 73 -16.55 -2.55 -25.93
N VAL A 74 -16.78 -3.06 -24.71
CA VAL A 74 -16.66 -2.26 -23.47
C VAL A 74 -15.19 -1.98 -23.17
N ARG A 75 -14.31 -2.98 -23.33
CA ARG A 75 -12.86 -2.81 -23.13
C ARG A 75 -12.29 -1.80 -24.11
N ILE A 76 -12.62 -1.94 -25.39
CA ILE A 76 -12.18 -1.02 -26.47
C ILE A 76 -12.67 0.40 -26.19
N ARG A 77 -13.94 0.60 -25.84
CA ARG A 77 -14.47 1.93 -25.52
C ARG A 77 -13.83 2.54 -24.27
N THR A 78 -13.46 1.73 -23.28
CA THR A 78 -12.74 2.20 -22.10
C THR A 78 -11.33 2.65 -22.47
N LEU A 79 -10.62 1.89 -23.31
CA LEU A 79 -9.32 2.32 -23.85
C LEU A 79 -9.44 3.62 -24.66
N ALA A 80 -10.49 3.77 -25.46
CA ALA A 80 -10.76 5.01 -26.22
C ALA A 80 -11.03 6.23 -25.31
N LEU A 81 -11.61 6.02 -24.11
CA LEU A 81 -11.70 7.06 -23.08
C LEU A 81 -10.32 7.40 -22.50
N LEU A 82 -9.49 6.39 -22.19
CA LEU A 82 -8.14 6.59 -21.65
C LEU A 82 -7.21 7.27 -22.67
N ALA A 83 -7.42 7.06 -23.97
CA ALA A 83 -6.69 7.76 -25.03
C ALA A 83 -6.89 9.28 -24.99
N ASN A 84 -8.05 9.76 -24.51
CA ASN A 84 -8.26 11.18 -24.25
C ASN A 84 -7.55 11.67 -22.97
N VAL A 85 -7.23 10.77 -22.04
CA VAL A 85 -6.56 11.11 -20.78
C VAL A 85 -5.06 11.26 -21.02
N ASP A 86 -4.36 10.20 -21.42
CA ASP A 86 -2.91 10.21 -21.59
C ASP A 86 -2.44 9.04 -22.49
N ALA A 87 -1.53 9.32 -23.41
CA ALA A 87 -1.04 8.35 -24.39
C ALA A 87 -0.22 7.21 -23.76
N VAL A 88 0.56 7.51 -22.71
CA VAL A 88 1.36 6.50 -22.01
C VAL A 88 0.45 5.60 -21.18
N LEU A 89 -0.55 6.16 -20.50
CA LEU A 89 -1.55 5.40 -19.76
C LEU A 89 -2.27 4.39 -20.66
N VAL A 90 -2.88 4.85 -21.76
CA VAL A 90 -3.65 3.95 -22.64
C VAL A 90 -2.77 2.89 -23.29
N ALA A 91 -1.56 3.25 -23.73
CA ALA A 91 -0.63 2.30 -24.36
C ALA A 91 -0.28 1.16 -23.42
N ARG A 92 0.08 1.47 -22.16
CA ARG A 92 0.44 0.46 -21.16
C ARG A 92 -0.74 -0.42 -20.76
N VAL A 93 -1.95 0.13 -20.67
CA VAL A 93 -3.15 -0.67 -20.40
C VAL A 93 -3.49 -1.57 -21.58
N ALA A 94 -3.40 -1.07 -22.81
CA ALA A 94 -3.68 -1.82 -24.04
C ALA A 94 -2.68 -2.98 -24.24
N GLU A 95 -1.38 -2.71 -24.11
CA GLU A 95 -0.31 -3.72 -24.16
C GLU A 95 -0.58 -4.85 -23.17
N GLY A 96 -0.87 -4.48 -21.91
CA GLY A 96 -1.12 -5.44 -20.85
C GLY A 96 -2.43 -6.23 -20.96
N LEU A 97 -3.33 -5.85 -21.89
CA LEU A 97 -4.53 -6.59 -22.27
C LEU A 97 -4.36 -7.35 -23.60
N GLY A 98 -3.23 -7.19 -24.28
CA GLY A 98 -3.02 -7.71 -25.63
C GLY A 98 -3.93 -7.06 -26.69
N LEU A 99 -4.22 -5.77 -26.55
CA LEU A 99 -5.08 -4.99 -27.46
C LEU A 99 -4.29 -3.85 -28.10
N GLU A 100 -4.76 -3.39 -29.25
CA GLU A 100 -4.29 -2.14 -29.85
C GLU A 100 -4.95 -0.94 -29.18
N VAL A 101 -4.28 0.22 -29.20
CA VAL A 101 -4.85 1.48 -28.75
C VAL A 101 -5.88 1.95 -29.80
N PRO A 102 -7.17 2.05 -29.46
CA PRO A 102 -8.17 2.57 -30.39
C PRO A 102 -8.09 4.10 -30.51
N GLU A 103 -8.72 4.64 -31.55
CA GLU A 103 -8.92 6.09 -31.67
C GLU A 103 -9.65 6.65 -30.45
N PRO A 104 -9.29 7.87 -29.98
CA PRO A 104 -9.96 8.50 -28.85
C PRO A 104 -11.43 8.77 -29.16
N LEU A 105 -12.28 8.70 -28.14
CA LEU A 105 -13.68 9.07 -28.30
C LEU A 105 -13.82 10.57 -28.61
N PRO A 106 -14.86 10.97 -29.37
CA PRO A 106 -15.15 12.39 -29.60
C PRO A 106 -15.28 13.18 -28.29
N LEU A 107 -14.75 14.39 -28.29
CA LEU A 107 -14.88 15.31 -27.17
C LEU A 107 -16.31 15.86 -27.09
N ALA A 108 -16.76 16.17 -25.88
CA ALA A 108 -18.09 16.76 -25.66
C ALA A 108 -18.13 18.28 -25.92
N THR A 109 -16.97 18.88 -26.25
CA THR A 109 -16.81 20.31 -26.49
C THR A 109 -15.67 20.54 -27.48
N ASP A 110 -15.80 21.60 -28.28
CA ASP A 110 -14.74 22.13 -29.15
C ASP A 110 -13.92 23.23 -28.46
N ALA A 111 -14.28 23.58 -27.22
CA ALA A 111 -13.55 24.56 -26.43
C ALA A 111 -12.13 24.04 -26.12
N PRO A 112 -11.13 24.92 -26.00
CA PRO A 112 -9.78 24.52 -25.59
C PRO A 112 -9.80 23.80 -24.25
N ILE A 113 -9.30 22.56 -24.22
CA ILE A 113 -9.18 21.80 -22.98
C ILE A 113 -8.00 22.36 -22.17
N PRO A 114 -8.20 22.74 -20.90
CA PRO A 114 -7.13 23.27 -20.07
C PRO A 114 -6.05 22.21 -19.82
N THR A 115 -4.80 22.67 -19.74
CA THR A 115 -3.66 21.85 -19.34
C THR A 115 -3.18 22.32 -17.98
N TYR A 116 -3.09 21.40 -17.02
CA TYR A 116 -2.62 21.68 -15.67
C TYR A 116 -1.24 21.06 -15.46
N PRO A 117 -0.31 21.76 -14.78
CA PRO A 117 0.94 21.14 -14.36
C PRO A 117 0.67 20.06 -13.29
N PRO A 118 1.53 19.04 -13.16
CA PRO A 118 1.43 18.05 -12.08
C PRO A 118 1.32 18.70 -10.70
N SER A 119 0.46 18.13 -9.84
CA SER A 119 0.22 18.57 -8.48
C SER A 119 0.63 17.47 -7.50
N PRO A 120 1.78 17.61 -6.80
CA PRO A 120 2.23 16.61 -5.81
C PRO A 120 1.21 16.32 -4.70
N ALA A 121 0.23 17.20 -4.48
CA ALA A 121 -0.84 16.98 -3.51
C ALA A 121 -1.83 15.87 -3.90
N LEU A 122 -1.82 15.44 -5.17
CA LEU A 122 -2.66 14.36 -5.68
C LEU A 122 -2.00 12.98 -5.60
N SER A 123 -0.75 12.89 -5.13
CA SER A 123 -0.01 11.65 -4.94
C SER A 123 0.17 11.35 -3.45
N LEU A 124 -0.12 10.09 -3.07
CA LEU A 124 0.07 9.58 -1.71
C LEU A 124 1.55 9.50 -1.37
N LEU A 125 2.39 9.11 -2.33
CA LEU A 125 3.83 8.95 -2.12
C LEU A 125 4.58 10.29 -2.16
N SER A 126 4.10 11.27 -2.91
CA SER A 126 4.67 12.62 -2.94
C SER A 126 4.28 13.46 -1.71
N ARG A 127 3.18 13.10 -1.03
CA ARG A 127 2.74 13.70 0.23
C ARG A 127 2.27 12.64 1.23
N PRO A 128 3.19 11.91 1.88
CA PRO A 128 2.84 10.80 2.76
C PRO A 128 2.21 11.23 4.10
N GLY A 129 2.07 12.54 4.35
CA GLY A 129 1.52 13.08 5.59
C GLY A 129 2.45 12.83 6.78
N GLN A 130 1.90 12.32 7.89
CA GLN A 130 2.69 11.95 9.06
C GLN A 130 3.32 10.56 8.84
N VAL A 131 4.65 10.53 8.80
CA VAL A 131 5.43 9.29 8.66
C VAL A 131 5.89 8.77 10.02
N GLY A 132 6.09 7.46 10.13
CA GLY A 132 6.53 6.79 11.34
C GLY A 132 6.01 5.37 11.46
N ILE A 133 6.30 4.73 12.60
CA ILE A 133 5.95 3.32 12.84
C ILE A 133 4.83 3.13 13.86
N LYS A 134 4.27 4.21 14.40
CA LYS A 134 3.16 4.15 15.35
C LYS A 134 1.96 3.42 14.74
N GLY A 135 1.50 2.36 15.41
CA GLY A 135 0.40 1.51 14.96
C GLY A 135 0.78 0.46 13.90
N ARG A 136 2.02 0.47 13.37
CA ARG A 136 2.47 -0.54 12.40
C ARG A 136 2.60 -1.91 13.06
N ARG A 137 2.07 -2.95 12.43
CA ARG A 137 2.16 -4.33 12.92
C ARG A 137 3.40 -5.02 12.38
N VAL A 138 4.20 -5.60 13.26
CA VAL A 138 5.45 -6.29 12.85
C VAL A 138 5.40 -7.73 13.30
N ALA A 139 5.56 -8.67 12.37
CA ALA A 139 5.72 -10.08 12.71
C ALA A 139 7.15 -10.32 13.19
N VAL A 140 7.32 -10.97 14.34
CA VAL A 140 8.62 -11.46 14.81
C VAL A 140 8.57 -12.98 14.78
N LEU A 141 9.26 -13.61 13.83
CA LEU A 141 9.20 -15.05 13.66
C LEU A 141 9.95 -15.77 14.79
N VAL A 142 9.28 -16.69 15.47
CA VAL A 142 9.85 -17.44 16.59
C VAL A 142 9.60 -18.94 16.45
N ALA A 143 10.60 -19.72 16.85
CA ALA A 143 10.55 -21.17 16.99
C ALA A 143 11.56 -21.60 18.07
N SER A 144 11.55 -22.87 18.47
CA SER A 144 12.49 -23.37 19.48
C SER A 144 13.94 -23.20 18.99
N GLY A 145 14.80 -22.67 19.86
CA GLY A 145 16.21 -22.35 19.57
C GLY A 145 16.44 -20.95 18.99
N VAL A 146 15.46 -20.04 19.10
CA VAL A 146 15.64 -18.62 18.77
C VAL A 146 16.43 -17.88 19.85
N ASP A 147 17.14 -16.81 19.48
CA ASP A 147 17.78 -15.89 20.43
C ASP A 147 16.75 -15.03 21.18
N ASP A 148 16.47 -15.40 22.43
CA ASP A 148 15.52 -14.72 23.31
C ASP A 148 15.89 -13.26 23.60
N LYS A 149 17.16 -12.99 23.88
CA LYS A 149 17.61 -11.65 24.27
C LYS A 149 17.42 -10.69 23.11
N ALA A 150 17.80 -11.12 21.90
CA ALA A 150 17.61 -10.33 20.69
C ALA A 150 16.12 -10.08 20.41
N VAL A 151 15.30 -11.13 20.45
CA VAL A 151 13.84 -11.06 20.20
C VAL A 151 13.15 -10.10 21.18
N LYS A 152 13.38 -10.27 22.49
CA LYS A 152 12.78 -9.40 23.53
C LYS A 152 13.22 -7.95 23.36
N LYS A 153 14.50 -7.70 23.02
CA LYS A 153 15.03 -6.35 22.78
C LYS A 153 14.35 -5.69 21.57
N GLN A 154 14.22 -6.41 20.46
CA GLN A 154 13.56 -5.94 19.24
C GLN A 154 12.09 -5.62 19.50
N TYR A 155 11.37 -6.53 20.17
CA TYR A 155 9.97 -6.35 20.54
C TYR A 155 9.77 -5.10 21.42
N ALA A 156 10.57 -4.96 22.48
CA ALA A 156 10.48 -3.81 23.38
C ALA A 156 10.81 -2.48 22.66
N SER A 157 11.79 -2.49 21.77
CA SER A 157 12.19 -1.33 20.98
C SER A 157 11.10 -0.87 20.01
N LEU A 158 10.43 -1.81 19.33
CA LEU A 158 9.28 -1.50 18.47
C LEU A 158 8.09 -0.96 19.28
N LEU A 159 7.78 -1.57 20.41
CA LEU A 159 6.69 -1.15 21.28
C LEU A 159 6.92 0.26 21.84
N LYS A 160 8.15 0.58 22.23
CA LYS A 160 8.55 1.91 22.71
C LYS A 160 8.26 3.01 21.68
N ASP A 161 8.45 2.71 20.40
CA ASP A 161 8.20 3.64 19.30
C ASP A 161 6.73 3.59 18.80
N GLY A 162 5.87 2.83 19.49
CA GLY A 162 4.44 2.75 19.25
C GLY A 162 4.02 1.77 18.16
N ALA A 163 4.93 0.95 17.63
CA ALA A 163 4.57 -0.17 16.77
C ALA A 163 3.92 -1.31 17.58
N VAL A 164 3.29 -2.25 16.88
CA VAL A 164 2.55 -3.38 17.45
C VAL A 164 3.24 -4.69 17.00
N PRO A 165 4.38 -5.06 17.60
CA PRO A 165 5.03 -6.33 17.30
C PRO A 165 4.19 -7.52 17.79
N ARG A 166 4.28 -8.66 17.11
CA ARG A 166 3.64 -9.93 17.50
C ARG A 166 4.63 -11.08 17.35
N MET A 167 4.72 -11.94 18.36
CA MET A 167 5.47 -13.19 18.24
C MET A 167 4.68 -14.19 17.39
N VAL A 168 5.21 -14.52 16.20
CA VAL A 168 4.55 -15.39 15.22
C VAL A 168 5.33 -16.70 15.08
N GLY A 169 4.68 -17.84 15.28
CA GLY A 169 5.34 -19.15 15.22
C GLY A 169 4.55 -20.18 14.42
N ASN A 170 5.05 -21.43 14.37
CA ASN A 170 4.34 -22.53 13.71
C ASN A 170 3.03 -22.91 14.42
N MET A 171 2.99 -22.79 15.75
CA MET A 171 1.84 -23.13 16.58
C MET A 171 1.77 -22.19 17.80
N LEU A 172 0.59 -22.02 18.37
CA LEU A 172 0.42 -21.33 19.66
C LEU A 172 1.09 -22.11 20.81
N GLY A 173 1.32 -21.42 21.93
CA GLY A 173 1.93 -21.99 23.12
C GLY A 173 3.31 -21.39 23.38
N LYS A 174 4.22 -22.18 23.94
CA LYS A 174 5.57 -21.74 24.29
C LYS A 174 6.61 -22.42 23.41
N VAL A 175 7.61 -21.67 22.97
CA VAL A 175 8.83 -22.22 22.35
C VAL A 175 10.01 -22.03 23.31
N THR A 176 10.92 -22.98 23.34
CA THR A 176 12.12 -22.91 24.19
C THR A 176 13.22 -22.18 23.45
N ALA A 177 13.66 -21.03 23.95
CA ALA A 177 14.77 -20.28 23.37
C ALA A 177 16.13 -20.96 23.60
N VAL A 178 17.18 -20.41 22.99
CA VAL A 178 18.55 -20.93 23.12
C VAL A 178 19.04 -20.97 24.58
N ASP A 179 18.65 -19.99 25.39
CA ASP A 179 19.00 -19.89 26.82
C ASP A 179 18.11 -20.76 27.73
N GLY A 180 17.15 -21.50 27.15
CA GLY A 180 16.20 -22.36 27.87
C GLY A 180 14.92 -21.67 28.33
N ASP A 181 14.86 -20.34 28.27
CA ASP A 181 13.68 -19.56 28.65
C ASP A 181 12.52 -19.76 27.65
N PRO A 182 11.27 -19.83 28.14
CA PRO A 182 10.10 -19.93 27.28
C PRO A 182 9.72 -18.58 26.66
N ILE A 183 9.39 -18.58 25.37
CA ILE A 183 8.76 -17.45 24.67
C ILE A 183 7.33 -17.85 24.31
N ASP A 184 6.36 -17.02 24.71
CA ASP A 184 4.96 -17.21 24.34
C ASP A 184 4.72 -16.78 22.89
N VAL A 185 4.26 -17.72 22.07
CA VAL A 185 3.81 -17.45 20.70
C VAL A 185 2.40 -16.87 20.76
N GLU A 186 2.24 -15.67 20.21
CA GLU A 186 0.98 -14.92 20.28
C GLU A 186 -0.01 -15.31 19.19
N ILE A 187 0.50 -15.81 18.05
CA ILE A 187 -0.31 -16.23 16.91
C ILE A 187 0.49 -17.20 16.02
N SER A 188 -0.18 -18.20 15.45
CA SER A 188 0.45 -19.06 14.45
C SER A 188 0.51 -18.36 13.09
N VAL A 189 1.44 -18.77 12.22
CA VAL A 189 1.49 -18.31 10.82
C VAL A 189 0.18 -18.61 10.08
N GLU A 190 -0.47 -19.74 10.39
CA GLU A 190 -1.78 -20.11 9.84
C GLU A 190 -2.86 -19.07 10.15
N ALA A 191 -2.94 -18.60 11.40
CA ALA A 191 -3.96 -17.65 11.84
C ALA A 191 -3.56 -16.19 11.58
N GLY A 192 -2.28 -15.92 11.31
CA GLY A 192 -1.72 -14.61 11.04
C GLY A 192 -1.03 -14.55 9.68
N PRO A 193 -1.78 -14.49 8.55
CA PRO A 193 -1.20 -14.40 7.22
C PRO A 193 -0.42 -13.10 7.01
N SER A 194 0.45 -13.07 5.99
CA SER A 194 1.40 -11.99 5.74
C SER A 194 0.73 -10.61 5.62
N VAL A 195 -0.48 -10.58 5.05
CA VAL A 195 -1.25 -9.36 4.79
C VAL A 195 -1.60 -8.56 6.05
N MET A 196 -1.61 -9.20 7.22
CA MET A 196 -1.93 -8.55 8.51
C MET A 196 -0.78 -7.71 9.09
N TYR A 197 0.42 -7.82 8.53
CA TYR A 197 1.63 -7.16 9.03
C TYR A 197 2.16 -6.14 8.02
N ASP A 198 2.79 -5.08 8.53
CA ASP A 198 3.47 -4.05 7.74
C ASP A 198 4.95 -4.42 7.45
N GLY A 199 5.52 -5.36 8.20
CA GLY A 199 6.88 -5.88 8.00
C GLY A 199 7.16 -7.12 8.86
N VAL A 200 8.32 -7.74 8.66
CA VAL A 200 8.72 -8.96 9.39
C VAL A 200 10.17 -8.87 9.86
N ILE A 201 10.41 -9.41 11.06
CA ILE A 201 11.74 -9.68 11.61
C ILE A 201 11.92 -11.20 11.68
N VAL A 202 13.05 -11.68 11.16
CA VAL A 202 13.53 -13.06 11.22
C VAL A 202 14.77 -13.07 12.13
N PRO A 203 14.61 -13.37 13.42
CA PRO A 203 15.71 -13.38 14.38
C PRO A 203 16.73 -14.48 14.08
N ASP A 204 17.88 -14.40 14.74
CA ASP A 204 18.89 -15.46 14.69
C ASP A 204 18.48 -16.69 15.53
N GLY A 205 19.12 -17.82 15.25
CA GLY A 205 18.86 -19.11 15.88
C GLY A 205 18.75 -20.21 14.84
N ALA A 206 19.83 -20.96 14.64
CA ALA A 206 19.92 -21.99 13.60
C ALA A 206 18.81 -23.05 13.71
N ALA A 207 18.54 -23.54 14.92
CA ALA A 207 17.48 -24.53 15.16
C ALA A 207 16.08 -23.97 14.87
N ALA A 208 15.84 -22.69 15.23
CA ALA A 208 14.59 -22.01 14.92
C ALA A 208 14.41 -21.82 13.41
N ALA A 209 15.44 -21.35 12.71
CA ALA A 209 15.44 -21.19 11.26
C ALA A 209 15.22 -22.53 10.54
N GLU A 210 15.82 -23.62 11.01
CA GLU A 210 15.60 -24.96 10.45
C GLU A 210 14.16 -25.45 10.68
N ALA A 211 13.62 -25.25 11.88
CA ALA A 211 12.25 -25.64 12.20
C ALA A 211 11.22 -24.84 11.38
N LEU A 212 11.44 -23.54 11.21
CA LEU A 212 10.60 -22.66 10.38
C LEU A 212 10.70 -23.02 8.89
N ALA A 213 11.88 -23.36 8.39
CA ALA A 213 12.09 -23.75 6.99
C ALA A 213 11.33 -25.04 6.59
N LYS A 214 11.01 -25.91 7.54
CA LYS A 214 10.22 -27.13 7.31
C LYS A 214 8.73 -26.83 7.09
N ASN A 215 8.27 -25.62 7.41
CA ASN A 215 6.90 -25.19 7.19
C ASN A 215 6.79 -24.35 5.91
N ALA A 216 6.17 -24.92 4.87
CA ALA A 216 5.96 -24.21 3.61
C ALA A 216 5.13 -22.92 3.75
N GLN A 217 4.24 -22.83 4.74
CA GLN A 217 3.46 -21.61 5.00
C GLN A 217 4.36 -20.48 5.50
N VAL A 218 5.45 -20.77 6.24
CA VAL A 218 6.43 -19.74 6.64
C VAL A 218 7.20 -19.23 5.44
N LEU A 219 7.61 -20.13 4.53
CA LEU A 219 8.31 -19.74 3.31
C LEU A 219 7.43 -18.87 2.43
N GLU A 220 6.15 -19.24 2.26
CA GLU A 220 5.19 -18.42 1.49
C GLU A 220 4.90 -17.09 2.19
N PHE A 221 4.74 -17.09 3.52
CA PHE A 221 4.60 -15.86 4.29
C PHE A 221 5.74 -14.88 3.98
N LEU A 222 6.99 -15.34 3.98
CA LEU A 222 8.15 -14.51 3.68
C LEU A 222 8.17 -14.02 2.22
N ARG A 223 7.82 -14.89 1.25
CA ARG A 223 7.68 -14.48 -0.17
C ARG A 223 6.61 -13.42 -0.34
N GLU A 224 5.46 -13.56 0.30
CA GLU A 224 4.40 -12.57 0.26
C GLU A 224 4.82 -11.25 0.92
N GLN A 225 5.57 -11.27 2.03
CA GLN A 225 6.15 -10.04 2.59
C GLN A 225 7.03 -9.32 1.55
N TYR A 226 7.89 -10.08 0.86
CA TYR A 226 8.77 -9.53 -0.17
C TYR A 226 7.99 -8.98 -1.37
N ARG A 227 7.11 -9.78 -1.98
CA ARG A 227 6.25 -9.42 -3.14
C ARG A 227 5.40 -8.19 -2.85
N HIS A 228 4.87 -8.07 -1.64
CA HIS A 228 4.07 -6.91 -1.24
C HIS A 228 4.92 -5.68 -0.88
N GLY A 229 6.24 -5.71 -1.11
CA GLY A 229 7.13 -4.57 -0.86
C GLY A 229 7.33 -4.27 0.62
N LYS A 230 7.10 -5.21 1.53
CA LYS A 230 7.17 -4.96 2.98
C LYS A 230 8.61 -5.11 3.48
N PRO A 231 9.08 -4.28 4.41
CA PRO A 231 10.41 -4.41 4.99
C PRO A 231 10.60 -5.78 5.66
N ILE A 232 11.78 -6.35 5.47
CA ILE A 232 12.23 -7.61 6.05
C ILE A 232 13.57 -7.35 6.73
N LEU A 233 13.66 -7.67 8.01
CA LEU A 233 14.90 -7.67 8.77
C LEU A 233 15.25 -9.11 9.12
N ALA A 234 16.45 -9.56 8.78
CA ALA A 234 16.93 -10.89 9.13
C ALA A 234 18.31 -10.83 9.79
N TYR A 235 18.53 -11.65 10.81
CA TYR A 235 19.82 -11.76 11.51
C TYR A 235 20.37 -13.17 11.39
N GLY A 236 21.68 -13.31 11.21
CA GLY A 236 22.37 -14.61 11.21
C GLY A 236 21.67 -15.67 10.36
N SER A 237 21.28 -16.80 10.98
CA SER A 237 20.55 -17.90 10.33
C SER A 237 19.18 -17.52 9.77
N GLY A 238 18.60 -16.38 10.16
CA GLY A 238 17.42 -15.81 9.51
C GLY A 238 17.65 -15.49 8.03
N SER A 239 18.87 -15.11 7.64
CA SER A 239 19.25 -14.88 6.24
C SER A 239 19.23 -16.17 5.42
N ASP A 240 19.57 -17.31 6.05
CA ASP A 240 19.49 -18.63 5.41
C ASP A 240 18.03 -19.01 5.15
N LEU A 241 17.11 -18.63 6.06
CA LEU A 241 15.68 -18.85 5.86
C LEU A 241 15.14 -18.04 4.67
N LEU A 242 15.58 -16.79 4.49
CA LEU A 242 15.22 -15.99 3.31
C LEU A 242 15.73 -16.63 2.01
N THR A 243 16.95 -17.18 2.05
CA THR A 243 17.54 -17.91 0.91
C THR A 243 16.72 -19.16 0.59
N LYS A 244 16.28 -19.93 1.61
CA LYS A 244 15.38 -21.08 1.42
C LYS A 244 13.99 -20.67 0.92
N ALA A 245 13.53 -19.46 1.26
CA ALA A 245 12.31 -18.88 0.70
C ALA A 245 12.49 -18.38 -0.74
N MET A 246 13.69 -18.48 -1.32
CA MET A 246 14.04 -17.99 -2.67
C MET A 246 13.84 -16.48 -2.83
N ILE A 247 14.07 -15.72 -1.76
CA ILE A 247 14.00 -14.26 -1.79
C ILE A 247 15.32 -13.70 -2.36
N PRO A 248 15.29 -12.91 -3.46
CA PRO A 248 16.45 -12.25 -4.00
C PRO A 248 17.03 -11.24 -3.02
N GLN A 249 18.35 -11.20 -2.91
CA GLN A 249 19.06 -10.24 -2.05
C GLN A 249 19.25 -8.86 -2.69
N LYS A 250 18.93 -8.75 -3.98
CA LYS A 250 19.09 -7.54 -4.79
C LYS A 250 17.78 -7.22 -5.48
N LEU A 251 17.61 -5.95 -5.81
CA LEU A 251 16.50 -5.48 -6.64
C LEU A 251 16.62 -6.02 -8.07
N PRO A 252 15.55 -5.98 -8.88
CA PRO A 252 15.57 -6.46 -10.27
C PRO A 252 16.64 -5.81 -11.15
N ASP A 253 17.05 -4.57 -10.84
CA ASP A 253 18.11 -3.84 -11.52
C ASP A 253 19.53 -4.20 -11.03
N GLY A 254 19.65 -5.12 -10.07
CA GLY A 254 20.91 -5.56 -9.46
C GLY A 254 21.44 -4.67 -8.34
N SER A 255 20.74 -3.57 -8.01
CA SER A 255 21.10 -2.72 -6.88
C SER A 255 20.71 -3.35 -5.53
N ALA A 256 21.21 -2.77 -4.43
CA ALA A 256 20.89 -3.23 -3.09
C ALA A 256 19.43 -2.91 -2.73
N ASP A 257 18.75 -3.84 -2.06
CA ASP A 257 17.37 -3.67 -1.63
C ASP A 257 17.29 -2.90 -0.29
N PRO A 258 16.77 -1.67 -0.26
CA PRO A 258 16.77 -0.84 0.95
C PRO A 258 15.81 -1.32 2.04
N GLY A 259 14.88 -2.24 1.74
CA GLY A 259 13.99 -2.83 2.74
C GLY A 259 14.31 -4.28 3.07
N LEU A 260 15.41 -4.83 2.56
CA LEU A 260 15.91 -6.15 2.94
C LEU A 260 17.17 -5.95 3.79
N ILE A 261 16.96 -5.86 5.10
CA ILE A 261 18.02 -5.56 6.05
C ILE A 261 18.59 -6.88 6.55
N LEU A 262 19.79 -7.24 6.10
CA LEU A 262 20.56 -8.35 6.65
C LEU A 262 21.42 -7.80 7.80
N GLY A 263 20.93 -7.97 9.03
CA GLY A 263 21.54 -7.43 10.22
C GLY A 263 22.72 -8.26 10.72
N ASP A 264 23.83 -7.58 10.99
CA ASP A 264 24.94 -8.12 11.76
C ASP A 264 24.57 -8.15 13.25
N PRO A 265 24.61 -9.30 13.94
CA PRO A 265 24.37 -9.38 15.38
C PRO A 265 25.25 -8.42 16.21
N ALA A 266 26.46 -8.11 15.77
CA ALA A 266 27.34 -7.15 16.44
C ALA A 266 26.83 -5.70 16.33
N ASN A 267 26.02 -5.39 15.31
CA ASN A 267 25.44 -4.07 15.05
C ASN A 267 23.90 -4.13 15.03
N ALA A 268 23.31 -4.96 15.90
CA ALA A 268 21.90 -5.29 15.84
C ALA A 268 20.96 -4.06 15.95
N ASP A 269 21.34 -3.06 16.74
CA ASP A 269 20.54 -1.84 16.94
C ASP A 269 20.49 -0.98 15.67
N ALA A 270 21.62 -0.83 14.98
CA ALA A 270 21.67 -0.11 13.71
C ALA A 270 20.81 -0.78 12.63
N ALA A 271 20.82 -2.12 12.57
CA ALA A 271 19.96 -2.87 11.66
C ALA A 271 18.46 -2.71 11.99
N LEU A 272 18.12 -2.69 13.29
CA LEU A 272 16.74 -2.45 13.73
C LEU A 272 16.28 -1.03 13.39
N ASP A 273 17.14 -0.01 13.54
CA ASP A 273 16.82 1.37 13.19
C ASP A 273 16.67 1.55 11.66
N ALA A 274 17.50 0.86 10.87
CA ALA A 274 17.33 0.80 9.41
C ALA A 274 15.99 0.15 9.03
N PHE A 275 15.59 -0.94 9.70
CA PHE A 275 14.29 -1.56 9.50
C PHE A 275 13.12 -0.64 9.87
N LYS A 276 13.20 0.08 10.99
CA LYS A 276 12.17 1.07 11.37
C LYS A 276 12.08 2.21 10.36
N THR A 277 13.21 2.63 9.81
CA THR A 277 13.26 3.64 8.73
C THR A 277 12.55 3.12 7.48
N ALA A 278 12.84 1.89 7.05
CA ALA A 278 12.14 1.26 5.92
C ALA A 278 10.63 1.10 6.19
N LEU A 279 10.24 0.75 7.42
CA LEU A 279 8.84 0.63 7.84
C LEU A 279 8.11 1.99 7.82
N SER A 280 8.80 3.07 8.17
CA SER A 280 8.25 4.43 8.10
C SER A 280 7.99 4.90 6.66
N ALA A 281 8.74 4.37 5.68
CA ALA A 281 8.55 4.61 4.25
C ALA A 281 7.40 3.78 3.64
N HIS A 282 6.67 3.01 4.46
CA HIS A 282 5.54 2.15 4.12
C HIS A 282 5.90 0.91 3.29
N ARG A 283 6.46 1.06 2.08
CA ARG A 283 6.80 -0.04 1.16
C ARG A 283 8.03 0.26 0.31
N VAL A 284 8.69 -0.80 -0.16
CA VAL A 284 9.79 -0.75 -1.14
C VAL A 284 9.25 -1.08 -2.53
N PHE A 285 8.68 -0.07 -3.20
CA PHE A 285 8.06 -0.22 -4.52
C PHE A 285 9.07 -0.64 -5.61
N ALA A 286 10.37 -0.43 -5.40
CA ALA A 286 11.42 -0.87 -6.32
C ALA A 286 11.49 -2.41 -6.48
N ARG A 287 10.86 -3.18 -5.60
CA ARG A 287 10.73 -4.64 -5.72
C ARG A 287 9.65 -5.08 -6.69
N GLU A 288 8.69 -4.21 -7.00
CA GLU A 288 7.52 -4.59 -7.77
C GLU A 288 7.93 -4.92 -9.20
N THR A 289 7.64 -6.16 -9.61
CA THR A 289 7.79 -6.62 -10.99
C THR A 289 6.46 -7.13 -11.49
N ASP A 290 6.23 -7.01 -12.80
CA ASP A 290 5.05 -7.55 -13.46
C ASP A 290 5.46 -8.31 -14.73
N PRO A 291 5.36 -9.66 -14.76
CA PRO A 291 4.85 -10.52 -13.68
C PRO A 291 5.77 -10.54 -12.43
N PRO A 292 5.24 -10.92 -11.24
CA PRO A 292 6.05 -11.09 -10.04
C PRO A 292 7.18 -12.11 -10.23
N SER A 293 8.39 -11.76 -9.80
CA SER A 293 9.61 -12.57 -9.99
C SER A 293 9.88 -13.59 -8.89
N VAL A 294 9.38 -13.31 -7.68
CA VAL A 294 9.40 -14.19 -6.50
C VAL A 294 8.03 -14.79 -6.35
#